data_AF-A0AAX3KVH1-F1
#
_entry.id   AF-A0AAX3KVH1-F1
#
_cell.length_a   1.000
_cell.length_b   1.000
_cell.length_c   1.000
_cell.angle_alpha   90.00
_cell.angle_beta   90.00
_cell.angle_gamma   90.00
#
_symmetry.space_group_name_H-M   'P 1'
#
loop_
_entity.id
_entity.type
_entity.pdbx_description
1 polymer ?
#
loop_
_entity_poly.entity_id
_entity_poly.type
_entity_poly.pdbx_seq_one_letter_code
_entity_poly.pdbx_strand_id
1 'polypeptide(L)'
;MSEAPQALGVGARDPELGQTKVRLAFILPASAYIVGAWAWGLFGDAILLANLACYGLFSLVAIGLFFEVRRRPGVKPWRRFLAMCLDFSAITFSSITSGEALMPLFGVLLWVTVGNGLRYGRGYLLLATGLSLTALSAIIAEMPFLQRYPTVALMMLVTALLVPGYVYFLLTRIQDSLRETQAANLAKARFLAQASHDLRQPIHSIGLFTACLRDGQLSADQGRLVDNIDRSLLGVEQLFRSLLDIYTLDQKQVSPRRTAVDLDTLFDDLIRQNAEAARWAGVEVRWRPCRLQVYSDPALLLTSLQNLLSNALKYAPGRPLLLAVRRRQGRLALVVYDQGPGIAAEHLPHLCEEFYRVREARDRDIEGVGLGLSIVQRIARLLDLELRIRSRPGHGTAVSLQGLPLAAVPPEPRVRAASGPQHLLAGWRVLLIEDDANVLLATATLLRSWGCEVTTATSIPTGAVACDLVITDFDLDRSASGADCIAYLNRLQGRRIPAVVVTGHDIPQVQQALGDPEIPVLAKPVRPAELRALLLAFRVAAS
;
A
#
# COMPACT_ATOMS: atom_id res chain seq x y z
N MET A 1 -24.85 -16.67 5.82
CA MET A 1 -24.82 -16.12 4.44
C MET A 1 -24.20 -14.73 4.54
N SER A 2 -23.23 -14.42 3.67
CA SER A 2 -22.29 -13.27 3.75
C SER A 2 -21.02 -13.54 4.57
N GLU A 3 -20.02 -14.14 3.90
CA GLU A 3 -18.60 -13.88 4.17
C GLU A 3 -17.84 -14.26 2.88
N ALA A 4 -17.53 -13.26 2.05
CA ALA A 4 -16.62 -13.40 0.94
C ALA A 4 -15.39 -12.52 1.26
N PRO A 5 -14.19 -13.09 1.44
CA PRO A 5 -12.98 -12.30 1.49
C PRO A 5 -12.63 -11.83 0.08
N GLN A 6 -12.95 -10.57 -0.24
CA GLN A 6 -12.33 -9.84 -1.35
C GLN A 6 -10.91 -9.45 -0.92
N ALA A 7 -9.93 -10.32 -1.15
CA ALA A 7 -8.53 -9.93 -1.08
C ALA A 7 -7.68 -10.88 -1.93
N LEU A 8 -7.44 -10.48 -3.18
CA LEU A 8 -6.22 -10.73 -3.95
C LEU A 8 -6.41 -10.12 -5.36
N GLY A 9 -5.73 -8.99 -5.60
CA GLY A 9 -5.67 -8.29 -6.89
C GLY A 9 -4.87 -9.05 -7.96
N VAL A 10 -5.13 -10.34 -8.12
CA VAL A 10 -4.75 -11.12 -9.30
C VAL A 10 -6.06 -11.36 -10.03
N GLY A 11 -6.31 -10.65 -11.13
CA GLY A 11 -7.58 -10.60 -11.87
C GLY A 11 -8.53 -11.76 -11.53
N ALA A 12 -9.40 -11.53 -10.54
CA ALA A 12 -10.19 -12.58 -9.93
C ALA A 12 -11.12 -13.16 -10.99
N ARG A 13 -10.69 -14.27 -11.61
CA ARG A 13 -11.51 -15.00 -12.58
C ARG A 13 -12.77 -15.39 -11.84
N ASP A 14 -13.91 -14.89 -12.32
CA ASP A 14 -15.21 -15.23 -11.76
C ASP A 14 -15.33 -16.77 -11.65
N PRO A 15 -15.38 -17.32 -10.43
CA PRO A 15 -15.38 -18.77 -10.23
C PRO A 15 -16.58 -19.44 -10.90
N GLU A 16 -17.69 -18.72 -11.10
CA GLU A 16 -18.87 -19.22 -11.82
C GLU A 16 -18.64 -19.31 -13.33
N LEU A 17 -17.91 -18.34 -13.90
CA LEU A 17 -17.51 -18.39 -15.31
C LEU A 17 -16.53 -19.53 -15.56
N GLY A 18 -15.59 -19.73 -14.63
CA GLY A 18 -14.68 -20.88 -14.62
C GLY A 18 -15.45 -22.20 -14.61
N GLN A 19 -16.40 -22.38 -13.68
CA GLN A 19 -17.19 -23.61 -13.60
C GLN A 19 -17.99 -23.86 -14.88
N THR A 20 -18.61 -22.83 -15.46
CA THR A 20 -19.45 -23.04 -16.64
C THR A 20 -18.64 -23.46 -17.87
N LYS A 21 -17.41 -22.95 -18.01
CA LYS A 21 -16.47 -23.43 -19.04
C LYS A 21 -16.11 -24.89 -18.84
N VAL A 22 -15.87 -25.30 -17.59
CA VAL A 22 -15.51 -26.70 -17.29
C VAL A 22 -16.69 -27.64 -17.58
N ARG A 23 -17.94 -27.25 -17.28
CA ARG A 23 -19.12 -28.04 -17.68
C ARG A 23 -19.19 -28.24 -19.19
N LEU A 24 -19.03 -27.17 -19.96
CA LEU A 24 -19.05 -27.25 -21.42
C LEU A 24 -17.93 -28.14 -21.97
N ALA A 25 -16.73 -28.06 -21.39
CA ALA A 25 -15.61 -28.90 -21.77
C ALA A 25 -15.83 -30.39 -21.44
N PHE A 26 -16.62 -30.70 -20.39
CA PHE A 26 -16.85 -32.08 -19.94
C PHE A 26 -17.89 -32.85 -20.78
N ILE A 27 -18.76 -32.13 -21.49
CA ILE A 27 -19.82 -32.72 -22.33
C ILE A 27 -19.24 -33.63 -23.42
N LEU A 28 -18.16 -33.20 -24.08
CA LEU A 28 -17.53 -33.94 -25.16
C LEU A 28 -16.93 -35.28 -24.70
N PRO A 29 -16.06 -35.33 -23.66
CA PRO A 29 -15.58 -36.60 -23.10
C PRO A 29 -16.71 -37.51 -22.60
N ALA A 30 -17.73 -36.95 -21.93
CA ALA A 30 -18.85 -37.74 -21.41
C ALA A 30 -19.66 -38.38 -22.55
N SER A 31 -19.98 -37.62 -23.60
CA SER A 31 -20.70 -38.11 -24.77
C SER A 31 -19.88 -39.15 -25.54
N ALA A 32 -18.58 -38.93 -25.69
CA ALA A 32 -17.67 -39.88 -26.34
C ALA A 32 -17.58 -41.20 -25.57
N TYR A 33 -17.55 -41.15 -24.23
CA TYR A 33 -17.57 -42.34 -23.38
C TYR A 33 -18.87 -43.14 -23.56
N ILE A 34 -20.02 -42.46 -23.57
CA ILE A 34 -21.33 -43.09 -23.78
C ILE A 34 -21.41 -43.76 -25.15
N VAL A 35 -20.99 -43.07 -26.22
CA VAL A 35 -20.97 -43.64 -27.59
C VAL A 35 -20.00 -44.81 -27.68
N GLY A 36 -18.84 -44.71 -27.04
CA GLY A 36 -17.87 -45.81 -26.97
C GLY A 36 -18.46 -47.04 -26.26
N ALA A 37 -19.08 -46.83 -25.09
CA ALA A 37 -19.71 -47.90 -24.32
C ALA A 37 -20.82 -48.61 -25.13
N TRP A 38 -21.61 -47.85 -25.89
CA TRP A 38 -22.56 -48.41 -26.85
C TRP A 38 -21.87 -49.21 -27.97
N ALA A 39 -20.79 -48.68 -28.56
CA ALA A 39 -20.04 -49.36 -29.63
C ALA A 39 -19.42 -50.69 -29.16
N TRP A 40 -19.12 -50.82 -27.86
CA TRP A 40 -18.70 -52.08 -27.23
C TRP A 40 -19.85 -53.04 -26.88
N GLY A 41 -21.10 -52.67 -27.18
CA GLY A 41 -22.29 -53.50 -26.93
C GLY A 41 -22.71 -53.54 -25.46
N LEU A 42 -22.32 -52.57 -24.64
CA LEU A 42 -22.63 -52.56 -23.21
C LEU A 42 -24.11 -52.21 -22.91
N PHE A 43 -24.82 -51.58 -23.85
CA PHE A 43 -26.25 -51.30 -23.77
C PHE A 43 -26.85 -51.02 -25.16
N GLY A 44 -28.19 -51.11 -25.28
CA GLY A 44 -28.90 -50.98 -26.57
C GLY A 44 -29.20 -49.54 -27.01
N ASP A 45 -29.66 -49.39 -28.24
CA ASP A 45 -29.89 -48.09 -28.91
C ASP A 45 -30.86 -47.16 -28.17
N ALA A 46 -31.87 -47.71 -27.51
CA ALA A 46 -32.83 -46.93 -26.72
C ALA A 46 -32.15 -46.20 -25.54
N ILE A 47 -31.19 -46.87 -24.88
CA ILE A 47 -30.43 -46.29 -23.76
C ILE A 47 -29.44 -45.24 -24.27
N LEU A 48 -28.82 -45.48 -25.44
CA LEU A 48 -27.98 -44.48 -26.10
C LEU A 48 -28.79 -43.21 -26.40
N LEU A 49 -29.95 -43.33 -27.05
CA LEU A 49 -30.80 -42.19 -27.39
C LEU A 49 -31.27 -41.42 -26.14
N ALA A 50 -31.65 -42.13 -25.08
CA ALA A 50 -32.04 -41.52 -23.81
C ALA A 50 -30.90 -40.70 -23.18
N ASN A 51 -29.68 -41.24 -23.17
CA ASN A 51 -28.50 -40.53 -22.66
C ASN A 51 -28.13 -39.33 -23.54
N LEU A 52 -28.13 -39.47 -24.86
CA LEU A 52 -27.86 -38.35 -25.77
C LEU A 52 -28.89 -37.23 -25.64
N ALA A 53 -30.17 -37.56 -25.45
CA ALA A 53 -31.21 -36.58 -25.17
C ALA A 53 -30.98 -35.85 -23.84
N CYS A 54 -30.60 -36.58 -22.79
CA CYS A 54 -30.29 -36.02 -21.48
C CYS A 54 -29.07 -35.06 -21.53
N TYR A 55 -27.97 -35.47 -22.16
CA TYR A 55 -26.78 -34.61 -22.32
C TYR A 55 -27.03 -33.45 -23.30
N GLY A 56 -27.92 -33.61 -24.27
CA GLY A 56 -28.41 -32.52 -25.13
C GLY A 56 -29.13 -31.45 -24.32
N LEU A 57 -30.07 -31.84 -23.46
CA LEU A 57 -30.75 -30.93 -22.54
C LEU A 57 -29.77 -30.29 -21.54
N PHE A 58 -28.87 -31.08 -20.97
CA PHE A 58 -27.80 -30.59 -20.09
C PHE A 58 -26.98 -29.49 -20.78
N SER A 59 -26.61 -29.69 -22.05
CA SER A 59 -25.86 -28.74 -22.86
C SER A 59 -26.62 -27.43 -23.05
N LEU A 60 -27.91 -27.49 -23.38
CA LEU A 60 -28.75 -26.30 -23.57
C LEU A 60 -28.83 -25.47 -22.28
N VAL A 61 -29.07 -26.12 -21.14
CA VAL A 61 -29.13 -25.44 -19.83
C VAL A 61 -27.76 -24.89 -19.44
N ALA A 62 -26.67 -25.63 -19.67
CA ALA A 62 -25.31 -25.18 -19.38
C ALA A 62 -24.90 -23.97 -20.22
N ILE A 63 -25.28 -23.92 -21.51
CA ILE A 63 -25.06 -22.77 -22.40
C ILE A 63 -25.90 -21.57 -21.92
N GLY A 64 -27.17 -21.79 -21.55
CA GLY A 64 -28.02 -20.74 -20.99
C GLY A 64 -27.41 -20.12 -19.73
N LEU A 65 -26.92 -20.95 -18.81
CA LEU A 65 -26.19 -20.51 -17.62
C LEU A 65 -24.92 -19.73 -18.00
N PHE A 66 -24.15 -20.16 -19.01
CA PHE A 66 -22.94 -19.46 -19.46
C PHE A 66 -23.23 -18.02 -19.89
N PHE A 67 -24.28 -17.85 -20.71
CA PHE A 67 -24.69 -16.52 -21.15
C PHE A 67 -25.23 -15.68 -19.99
N GLU A 68 -25.97 -16.25 -19.04
CA GLU A 68 -26.45 -15.51 -17.87
C GLU A 68 -25.29 -15.07 -16.96
N VAL A 69 -24.26 -15.91 -16.75
CA VAL A 69 -23.05 -15.52 -15.99
C VAL A 69 -22.38 -14.32 -16.67
N ARG A 70 -22.24 -14.38 -18.00
CA ARG A 70 -21.55 -13.35 -18.78
C ARG A 70 -22.35 -12.05 -18.86
N ARG A 71 -23.68 -12.13 -18.93
CA ARG A 71 -24.59 -10.97 -18.98
C ARG A 71 -24.74 -10.29 -17.63
N ARG A 72 -24.80 -11.07 -16.55
CA ARG A 72 -25.01 -10.58 -15.19
C ARG A 72 -23.96 -11.15 -14.24
N PRO A 73 -22.73 -10.61 -14.28
CA PRO A 73 -21.65 -11.03 -13.39
C PRO A 73 -22.01 -10.75 -11.93
N GLY A 74 -21.50 -11.59 -11.03
CA GLY A 74 -21.78 -11.49 -9.60
C GLY A 74 -22.29 -12.80 -8.99
N VAL A 75 -22.16 -12.90 -7.67
CA VAL A 75 -22.48 -14.11 -6.91
C VAL A 75 -24.00 -14.23 -6.75
N LYS A 76 -24.60 -15.24 -7.38
CA LYS A 76 -26.05 -15.52 -7.26
C LYS A 76 -26.26 -16.95 -6.74
N PRO A 77 -26.67 -17.13 -5.46
CA PRO A 77 -26.81 -18.47 -4.85
C PRO A 77 -27.71 -19.43 -5.62
N TRP A 78 -28.82 -18.93 -6.18
CA TRP A 78 -29.76 -19.75 -6.96
C TRP A 78 -29.12 -20.32 -8.24
N ARG A 79 -28.22 -19.58 -8.91
CA ARG A 79 -27.52 -20.05 -10.12
C ARG A 79 -26.61 -21.22 -9.79
N ARG A 80 -25.89 -21.14 -8.66
CA ARG A 80 -25.04 -22.22 -8.18
C ARG A 80 -25.86 -23.45 -7.83
N PHE A 81 -26.98 -23.26 -7.12
CA PHE A 81 -27.87 -24.36 -6.75
C PHE A 81 -28.47 -25.05 -7.98
N LEU A 82 -29.03 -24.29 -8.91
CA LEU A 82 -29.59 -24.83 -10.16
C LEU A 82 -28.55 -25.63 -10.93
N ALA A 83 -27.32 -25.09 -11.01
CA ALA A 83 -26.26 -25.74 -11.75
C ALA A 83 -25.76 -27.02 -11.06
N MET A 84 -25.73 -27.07 -9.72
CA MET A 84 -25.47 -28.32 -8.98
C MET A 84 -26.58 -29.35 -9.21
N CYS A 85 -27.85 -28.93 -9.16
CA CYS A 85 -28.98 -29.83 -9.43
C CYS A 85 -28.88 -30.42 -10.83
N LEU A 86 -28.51 -29.61 -11.83
CA LEU A 86 -28.27 -30.05 -13.20
C LEU A 86 -27.15 -31.11 -13.27
N ASP A 87 -26.01 -30.84 -12.63
CA ASP A 87 -24.85 -31.75 -12.60
C ASP A 87 -25.22 -33.11 -11.97
N PHE A 88 -25.85 -33.10 -10.78
CA PHE A 88 -26.22 -34.32 -10.07
C PHE A 88 -27.34 -35.11 -10.76
N SER A 89 -28.34 -34.42 -11.33
CA SER A 89 -29.46 -35.09 -12.01
C SER A 89 -29.01 -35.81 -13.27
N ALA A 90 -28.12 -35.19 -14.07
CA ALA A 90 -27.58 -35.80 -15.28
C ALA A 90 -26.75 -37.05 -14.97
N ILE A 91 -25.89 -36.99 -13.94
CA ILE A 91 -25.08 -38.14 -13.49
C ILE A 91 -25.99 -39.27 -12.98
N THR A 92 -27.01 -38.94 -12.19
CA THR A 92 -27.97 -39.91 -11.64
C THR A 92 -28.75 -40.62 -12.74
N PHE A 93 -29.34 -39.86 -13.66
CA PHE A 93 -30.11 -40.41 -14.79
C PHE A 93 -29.27 -41.34 -15.67
N SER A 94 -28.06 -40.90 -16.02
CA SER A 94 -27.16 -41.68 -16.87
C SER A 94 -26.76 -42.99 -16.20
N SER A 95 -26.47 -42.94 -14.90
CA SER A 95 -26.08 -44.11 -14.11
C SER A 95 -27.23 -45.12 -13.99
N ILE A 96 -28.45 -44.67 -13.71
CA ILE A 96 -29.62 -45.55 -13.58
C ILE A 96 -29.96 -46.22 -14.91
N THR A 97 -29.98 -45.46 -16.01
CA THR A 97 -30.38 -45.98 -17.33
C THR A 97 -29.34 -46.91 -17.96
N SER A 98 -28.06 -46.70 -17.68
CA SER A 98 -26.97 -47.42 -18.35
C SER A 98 -26.33 -48.51 -17.49
N GLY A 99 -26.79 -48.67 -16.24
CA GLY A 99 -26.35 -49.73 -15.34
C GLY A 99 -24.85 -49.70 -15.05
N GLU A 100 -24.23 -50.87 -15.07
CA GLU A 100 -22.80 -51.06 -14.75
C GLU A 100 -21.85 -50.36 -15.74
N ALA A 101 -22.27 -50.14 -16.99
CA ALA A 101 -21.43 -49.55 -18.04
C ALA A 101 -20.96 -48.12 -17.74
N LEU A 102 -21.73 -47.37 -16.94
CA LEU A 102 -21.41 -46.00 -16.54
C LEU A 102 -20.94 -45.89 -15.08
N MET A 103 -20.50 -46.98 -14.43
CA MET A 103 -19.88 -46.91 -13.09
C MET A 103 -18.73 -45.90 -12.94
N PRO A 104 -17.88 -45.64 -13.96
CA PRO A 104 -16.87 -44.59 -13.87
C PRO A 104 -17.42 -43.17 -13.62
N LEU A 105 -18.71 -42.90 -13.87
CA LEU A 105 -19.35 -41.63 -13.52
C LEU A 105 -19.37 -41.36 -12.02
N PHE A 106 -19.16 -42.37 -11.16
CA PHE A 106 -18.93 -42.15 -9.73
C PHE A 106 -17.72 -41.24 -9.46
N GLY A 107 -16.64 -41.38 -10.24
CA GLY A 107 -15.48 -40.48 -10.14
C GLY A 107 -15.86 -39.03 -10.47
N VAL A 108 -16.77 -38.85 -11.44
CA VAL A 108 -17.31 -37.54 -11.83
C VAL A 108 -18.20 -36.98 -10.72
N LEU A 109 -19.05 -37.81 -10.11
CA LEU A 109 -19.88 -37.45 -8.96
C LEU A 109 -19.02 -36.88 -7.82
N LEU A 110 -17.95 -37.60 -7.45
CA LEU A 110 -17.00 -37.15 -6.42
C LEU A 110 -16.28 -35.85 -6.82
N TRP A 111 -15.81 -35.78 -8.07
CA TRP A 111 -15.11 -34.60 -8.57
C TRP A 111 -16.01 -33.36 -8.61
N VAL A 112 -17.28 -33.50 -8.98
CA VAL A 112 -18.29 -32.43 -8.92
C VAL A 112 -18.52 -32.00 -7.47
N THR A 113 -18.67 -32.94 -6.54
CA THR A 113 -18.87 -32.65 -5.11
C THR A 113 -17.71 -31.84 -4.53
N VAL A 114 -16.48 -32.34 -4.69
CA VAL A 114 -15.27 -31.65 -4.20
C VAL A 114 -15.06 -30.32 -4.93
N GLY A 115 -15.26 -30.30 -6.25
CA GLY A 115 -15.08 -29.10 -7.08
C GLY A 115 -15.99 -27.95 -6.67
N ASN A 116 -17.23 -28.23 -6.27
CA ASN A 116 -18.14 -27.21 -5.74
C ASN A 116 -17.65 -26.66 -4.38
N GLY A 117 -17.13 -27.52 -3.51
CA GLY A 117 -16.56 -27.11 -2.23
C GLY A 117 -15.30 -26.26 -2.35
N LEU A 118 -14.35 -26.66 -3.21
CA LEU A 118 -13.11 -25.91 -3.43
C LEU A 118 -13.37 -24.53 -4.07
N ARG A 119 -14.36 -24.43 -4.96
CA ARG A 119 -14.65 -23.18 -5.68
C ARG A 119 -15.51 -22.21 -4.88
N TYR A 120 -16.50 -22.73 -4.16
CA TYR A 120 -17.52 -21.90 -3.51
C TYR A 120 -17.45 -21.90 -1.99
N GLY A 121 -16.60 -22.74 -1.41
CA GLY A 121 -16.35 -22.82 0.02
C GLY A 121 -17.12 -23.93 0.73
N ARG A 122 -16.89 -23.99 2.05
CA ARG A 122 -17.33 -25.08 2.94
C ARG A 122 -18.85 -25.31 2.94
N GLY A 123 -19.65 -24.24 2.92
CA GLY A 123 -21.12 -24.37 2.87
C GLY A 123 -21.62 -25.08 1.62
N TYR A 124 -21.01 -24.79 0.46
CA TYR A 124 -21.36 -25.45 -0.80
C TYR A 124 -20.80 -26.87 -0.89
N LEU A 125 -19.70 -27.19 -0.20
CA LEU A 125 -19.20 -28.56 -0.07
C LEU A 125 -20.23 -29.43 0.68
N LEU A 126 -20.76 -28.95 1.80
CA LEU A 126 -21.78 -29.67 2.57
C LEU A 126 -23.05 -29.90 1.75
N LEU A 127 -23.53 -28.84 1.08
CA LEU A 127 -24.69 -28.93 0.18
C LEU A 127 -24.47 -29.93 -0.95
N ALA A 128 -23.33 -29.87 -1.64
CA ALA A 128 -23.00 -30.79 -2.72
C ALA A 128 -22.82 -32.22 -2.21
N THR A 129 -22.30 -32.42 -1.00
CA THR A 129 -22.18 -33.74 -0.38
C THR A 129 -23.57 -34.31 -0.10
N GLY A 130 -24.50 -33.50 0.42
CA GLY A 130 -25.90 -33.92 0.60
C GLY A 130 -26.55 -34.34 -0.72
N LEU A 131 -26.44 -33.51 -1.77
CA LEU A 131 -26.97 -33.84 -3.10
C LEU A 131 -26.32 -35.11 -3.68
N SER A 132 -25.01 -35.28 -3.49
CA SER A 132 -24.27 -36.45 -3.93
C SER A 132 -24.71 -37.73 -3.23
N LEU A 133 -24.99 -37.67 -1.92
CA LEU A 133 -25.46 -38.83 -1.15
C LEU A 133 -26.90 -39.20 -1.56
N THR A 134 -27.77 -38.21 -1.80
CA THR A 134 -29.12 -38.45 -2.31
C THR A 134 -29.08 -39.08 -3.70
N ALA A 135 -28.28 -38.52 -4.61
CA ALA A 135 -28.05 -39.07 -5.94
C ALA A 135 -27.53 -40.52 -5.87
N LEU A 136 -26.51 -40.77 -5.05
CA LEU A 136 -25.93 -42.09 -4.89
C LEU A 136 -26.91 -43.10 -4.29
N SER A 137 -27.74 -42.68 -3.33
CA SER A 137 -28.78 -43.53 -2.73
C SER A 137 -29.82 -43.95 -3.77
N ALA A 138 -30.24 -43.03 -4.65
CA ALA A 138 -31.14 -43.34 -5.76
C ALA A 138 -30.50 -44.31 -6.78
N ILE A 139 -29.21 -44.11 -7.10
CA ILE A 139 -28.47 -45.02 -7.99
C ILE A 139 -28.38 -46.43 -7.38
N ILE A 140 -28.08 -46.54 -6.09
CA ILE A 140 -28.01 -47.84 -5.38
C ILE A 140 -29.38 -48.52 -5.34
N ALA A 141 -30.45 -47.75 -5.12
CA ALA A 141 -31.81 -48.28 -5.05
C ALA A 141 -32.31 -48.83 -6.38
N GLU A 142 -31.91 -48.25 -7.52
CA GLU A 142 -32.41 -48.66 -8.84
C GLU A 142 -31.45 -49.60 -9.60
N MET A 143 -30.20 -49.76 -9.17
CA MET A 143 -29.20 -50.54 -9.91
C MET A 143 -29.00 -51.94 -9.32
N PRO A 144 -29.44 -53.03 -10.01
CA PRO A 144 -29.36 -54.39 -9.49
C PRO A 144 -27.93 -54.84 -9.17
N PHE A 145 -26.94 -54.38 -9.92
CA PHE A 145 -25.52 -54.66 -9.66
C PHE A 145 -25.09 -54.20 -8.26
N LEU A 146 -25.43 -52.98 -7.86
CA LEU A 146 -25.05 -52.43 -6.55
C LEU A 146 -25.82 -53.09 -5.40
N GLN A 147 -27.06 -53.53 -5.64
CA GLN A 147 -27.82 -54.34 -4.69
C GLN A 147 -27.20 -55.73 -4.50
N ARG A 148 -26.72 -56.35 -5.59
CA ARG A 148 -26.06 -57.66 -5.57
C ARG A 148 -24.68 -57.61 -4.90
N TYR A 149 -23.97 -56.50 -5.04
CA TYR A 149 -22.64 -56.28 -4.46
C TYR A 149 -22.65 -55.14 -3.43
N PRO A 150 -23.26 -55.35 -2.25
CA PRO A 150 -23.45 -54.29 -1.25
C PRO A 150 -22.13 -53.71 -0.71
N THR A 151 -21.02 -54.46 -0.81
CA THR A 151 -19.68 -53.98 -0.45
C THR A 151 -19.21 -52.86 -1.36
N VAL A 152 -19.53 -52.89 -2.67
CA VAL A 152 -19.21 -51.82 -3.62
C VAL A 152 -20.05 -50.59 -3.32
N ALA A 153 -21.36 -50.76 -3.09
CA ALA A 153 -22.25 -49.68 -2.69
C ALA A 153 -21.79 -49.00 -1.39
N LEU A 154 -21.38 -49.79 -0.39
CA LEU A 154 -20.81 -49.29 0.85
C LEU A 154 -19.51 -48.51 0.61
N MET A 155 -18.59 -49.04 -0.21
CA MET A 155 -17.34 -48.34 -0.56
C MET A 155 -17.64 -46.98 -1.21
N MET A 156 -18.62 -46.91 -2.12
CA MET A 156 -19.01 -45.66 -2.77
C MET A 156 -19.59 -44.66 -1.76
N LEU A 157 -20.47 -45.10 -0.85
CA LEU A 157 -21.04 -44.25 0.20
C LEU A 157 -19.96 -43.72 1.15
N VAL A 158 -19.07 -44.60 1.61
CA VAL A 158 -17.94 -44.24 2.48
C VAL A 158 -17.03 -43.24 1.78
N THR A 159 -16.71 -43.47 0.51
CA THR A 159 -15.84 -42.56 -0.27
C THR A 159 -16.53 -41.20 -0.51
N ALA A 160 -17.82 -41.21 -0.81
CA ALA A 160 -18.64 -40.00 -1.00
C ALA A 160 -18.82 -39.17 0.28
N LEU A 161 -18.56 -39.75 1.46
CA LEU A 161 -18.53 -39.04 2.72
C LEU A 161 -17.11 -38.64 3.13
N LEU A 162 -16.15 -39.57 3.05
CA LEU A 162 -14.79 -39.40 3.55
C LEU A 162 -13.99 -38.38 2.75
N VAL A 163 -14.08 -38.41 1.41
CA VAL A 163 -13.33 -37.48 0.55
C VAL A 163 -13.80 -36.02 0.77
N PRO A 164 -15.10 -35.68 0.69
CA PRO A 164 -15.56 -34.34 1.04
C PRO A 164 -15.29 -33.96 2.50
N GLY A 165 -15.37 -34.90 3.44
CA GLY A 165 -15.04 -34.67 4.85
C GLY A 165 -13.58 -34.26 5.05
N TYR A 166 -12.64 -34.94 4.40
CA TYR A 166 -11.22 -34.57 4.42
C TYR A 166 -10.99 -33.18 3.82
N VAL A 167 -11.61 -32.89 2.67
CA VAL A 167 -11.51 -31.57 2.01
C VAL A 167 -12.10 -30.47 2.90
N TYR A 168 -13.20 -30.73 3.60
CA TYR A 168 -13.81 -29.77 4.53
C TYR A 168 -12.84 -29.39 5.66
N PHE A 169 -12.19 -30.40 6.27
CA PHE A 169 -11.20 -30.17 7.33
C PHE A 169 -9.99 -29.40 6.80
N LEU A 170 -9.47 -29.79 5.63
CA LEU A 170 -8.35 -29.09 4.99
C LEU A 170 -8.66 -27.63 4.68
N LEU A 171 -9.84 -27.35 4.11
CA LEU A 171 -10.30 -25.99 3.83
C LEU A 171 -10.42 -25.16 5.11
N THR A 172 -10.91 -25.76 6.20
CA THR A 172 -11.01 -25.09 7.51
C THR A 172 -9.63 -24.71 8.02
N ARG A 173 -8.69 -25.67 8.04
CA ARG A 173 -7.32 -25.45 8.53
C ARG A 173 -6.57 -24.37 7.73
N ILE A 174 -6.75 -24.36 6.41
CA ILE A 174 -6.15 -23.32 5.55
C ILE A 174 -6.75 -21.95 5.87
N GLN A 175 -8.07 -21.87 6.03
CA GLN A 175 -8.74 -20.60 6.33
C GLN A 175 -8.33 -20.05 7.71
N ASP A 176 -8.21 -20.90 8.72
CA ASP A 176 -7.83 -20.48 10.06
C ASP A 176 -6.37 -20.00 10.09
N SER A 177 -5.44 -20.75 9.48
CA SER A 177 -4.03 -20.34 9.36
C SER A 177 -3.87 -19.02 8.59
N LEU A 178 -4.64 -18.81 7.53
CA LEU A 178 -4.65 -17.54 6.81
C LEU A 178 -5.16 -16.39 7.68
N ARG A 179 -6.25 -16.61 8.44
CA ARG A 179 -6.81 -15.60 9.36
C ARG A 179 -5.82 -15.24 10.46
N GLU A 180 -5.17 -16.23 11.08
CA GLU A 180 -4.14 -16.02 12.11
C GLU A 180 -2.96 -15.22 11.56
N THR A 181 -2.45 -15.59 10.39
CA THR A 181 -1.34 -14.89 9.74
C THR A 181 -1.71 -13.45 9.40
N GLN A 182 -2.92 -13.22 8.89
CA GLN A 182 -3.41 -11.88 8.57
C GLN A 182 -3.60 -11.03 9.84
N ALA A 183 -4.19 -11.60 10.89
CA ALA A 183 -4.38 -10.93 12.17
C ALA A 183 -3.04 -10.55 12.80
N ALA A 184 -2.06 -11.46 12.81
CA ALA A 184 -0.72 -11.20 13.33
C ALA A 184 0.00 -10.09 12.53
N ASN A 185 -0.09 -10.11 11.20
CA ASN A 185 0.50 -9.07 10.35
C ASN A 185 -0.13 -7.70 10.62
N LEU A 186 -1.45 -7.64 10.73
CA LEU A 186 -2.18 -6.39 10.97
C LEU A 186 -1.95 -5.86 12.39
N ALA A 187 -1.85 -6.73 13.40
CA ALA A 187 -1.47 -6.36 14.75
C ALA A 187 -0.03 -5.80 14.79
N LYS A 188 0.91 -6.45 14.11
CA LYS A 188 2.30 -5.98 13.99
C LYS A 188 2.37 -4.62 13.30
N ALA A 189 1.59 -4.42 12.24
CA ALA A 189 1.50 -3.15 11.52
C ALA A 189 1.00 -2.00 12.43
N ARG A 190 -0.10 -2.23 13.14
CA ARG A 190 -0.69 -1.25 14.06
C ARG A 190 0.25 -0.92 15.22
N PHE A 191 0.90 -1.93 15.80
CA PHE A 191 1.88 -1.73 16.87
C PHE A 191 3.05 -0.84 16.42
N LEU A 192 3.59 -1.08 15.22
CA LEU A 192 4.68 -0.28 14.67
C LEU A 192 4.23 1.15 14.35
N ALA A 193 3.03 1.33 13.79
CA ALA A 193 2.47 2.65 13.51
C ALA A 193 2.24 3.47 14.80
N GLN A 194 1.71 2.84 15.85
CA GLN A 194 1.52 3.51 17.14
C GLN A 194 2.86 3.83 17.81
N ALA A 195 3.79 2.87 17.85
CA ALA A 195 5.13 3.11 18.39
C ALA A 195 5.85 4.23 17.64
N SER A 196 5.64 4.39 16.33
CA SER A 196 6.14 5.56 15.60
C SER A 196 5.62 6.87 16.14
N HIS A 197 4.31 6.93 16.38
CA HIS A 197 3.66 8.16 16.79
C HIS A 197 4.22 8.59 18.14
N ASP A 198 4.23 7.65 19.08
CA ASP A 198 4.70 7.84 20.45
C ASP A 198 6.20 8.18 20.53
N LEU A 199 7.00 7.78 19.53
CA LEU A 199 8.43 8.12 19.44
C LEU A 199 8.69 9.40 18.66
N ARG A 200 7.80 9.81 17.74
CA ARG A 200 7.93 11.05 16.97
C ARG A 200 7.71 12.28 17.85
N GLN A 201 6.76 12.23 18.78
CA GLN A 201 6.47 13.33 19.72
C GLN A 201 7.67 13.76 20.58
N PRO A 202 8.35 12.86 21.31
CA PRO A 202 9.50 13.25 22.13
C PRO A 202 10.67 13.75 21.27
N ILE A 203 10.89 13.17 20.09
CA ILE A 203 11.90 13.67 19.13
C ILE A 203 11.55 15.09 18.67
N HIS A 204 10.30 15.34 18.31
CA HIS A 204 9.86 16.68 17.89
C HIS A 204 10.06 17.72 19.00
N SER A 205 9.68 17.38 20.23
CA SER A 205 9.86 18.24 21.40
C SER A 205 11.33 18.54 21.68
N ILE A 206 12.20 17.53 21.66
CA ILE A 206 13.63 17.73 21.89
C ILE A 206 14.23 18.62 20.78
N GLY A 207 13.77 18.49 19.53
CA GLY A 207 14.22 19.31 18.40
C GLY A 207 13.80 20.79 18.52
N LEU A 208 12.62 21.05 19.08
CA LEU A 208 12.20 22.41 19.36
C LEU A 208 12.98 23.00 20.56
N PHE A 209 13.30 22.19 21.58
CA PHE A 209 14.12 22.64 22.70
C PHE A 209 15.57 22.93 22.31
N THR A 210 16.18 22.14 21.40
CA THR A 210 17.51 22.44 20.85
C THR A 210 17.50 23.75 20.05
N ALA A 211 16.44 24.00 19.26
CA ALA A 211 16.26 25.26 18.56
C ALA A 211 16.15 26.46 19.52
N CYS A 212 15.38 26.34 20.60
CA CYS A 212 15.28 27.38 21.63
C CYS A 212 16.61 27.66 22.35
N LEU A 213 17.40 26.62 22.63
CA LEU A 213 18.73 26.78 23.23
C LEU A 213 19.65 27.56 22.31
N ARG A 214 19.57 27.32 21.00
CA ARG A 214 20.43 27.96 19.98
C ARG A 214 20.18 29.46 19.81
N ASP A 215 18.97 29.94 20.09
CA ASP A 215 18.63 31.37 20.08
C ASP A 215 19.06 32.10 21.37
N GLY A 216 19.55 31.38 22.38
CA GLY A 216 20.12 31.98 23.60
C GLY A 216 21.57 32.46 23.42
N GLN A 217 22.07 33.29 24.35
CA GLN A 217 23.50 33.63 24.44
C GLN A 217 24.30 32.43 24.98
N LEU A 218 24.62 31.49 24.09
CA LEU A 218 25.43 30.32 24.43
C LEU A 218 26.93 30.63 24.30
N SER A 219 27.74 30.05 25.20
CA SER A 219 29.18 29.97 24.99
C SER A 219 29.50 29.02 23.80
N ALA A 220 30.70 29.16 23.21
CA ALA A 220 31.10 28.36 22.04
C ALA A 220 31.03 26.83 22.27
N ASP A 221 31.34 26.37 23.50
CA ASP A 221 31.26 24.94 23.84
C ASP A 221 29.81 24.47 24.06
N GLN A 222 28.94 25.32 24.60
CA GLN A 222 27.51 25.01 24.74
C GLN A 222 26.81 24.98 23.39
N GLY A 223 27.13 25.90 22.47
CA GLY A 223 26.63 25.86 21.09
C GLY A 223 27.00 24.57 20.36
N ARG A 224 28.24 24.10 20.52
CA ARG A 224 28.70 22.82 19.97
C ARG A 224 27.96 21.62 20.54
N LEU A 225 27.64 21.62 21.85
CA LEU A 225 26.84 20.55 22.47
C LEU A 225 25.42 20.53 21.90
N VAL A 226 24.79 21.70 21.75
CA VAL A 226 23.44 21.82 21.18
C VAL A 226 23.42 21.33 19.73
N ASP A 227 24.41 21.70 18.91
CA ASP A 227 24.56 21.22 17.53
C ASP A 227 24.77 19.69 17.45
N ASN A 228 25.40 19.08 18.45
CA ASN A 228 25.59 17.64 18.52
C ASN A 228 24.31 16.91 18.96
N ILE A 229 23.54 17.48 19.89
CA ILE A 229 22.23 16.94 20.29
C ILE A 229 21.29 16.99 19.09
N ASP A 230 21.23 18.12 18.39
CA ASP A 230 20.37 18.30 17.22
C ASP A 230 20.68 17.30 16.10
N ARG A 231 21.97 17.10 15.80
CA ARG A 231 22.43 16.07 14.85
C ARG A 231 22.04 14.65 15.29
N SER A 232 22.22 14.32 16.56
CA SER A 232 21.85 13.01 17.11
C SER A 232 20.34 12.78 16.99
N LEU A 233 19.56 13.83 17.24
CA LEU A 233 18.10 13.80 17.16
C LEU A 233 17.59 13.58 15.74
N LEU A 234 18.13 14.33 14.77
CA LEU A 234 17.83 14.15 13.35
C LEU A 234 18.19 12.74 12.87
N GLY A 235 19.30 12.18 13.38
CA GLY A 235 19.70 10.79 13.12
C GLY A 235 18.68 9.77 13.63
N VAL A 236 18.17 9.94 14.85
CA VAL A 236 17.13 9.07 15.44
C VAL A 236 15.78 9.24 14.73
N GLU A 237 15.43 10.45 14.34
CA GLU A 237 14.21 10.73 13.57
C GLU A 237 14.23 10.02 12.21
N GLN A 238 15.33 10.17 11.48
CA GLN A 238 15.50 9.57 10.17
C GLN A 238 15.51 8.03 10.25
N LEU A 239 16.04 7.49 11.35
CA LEU A 239 16.01 6.07 11.68
C LEU A 239 14.59 5.52 11.83
N PHE A 240 13.77 6.16 12.65
CA PHE A 240 12.40 5.74 12.86
C PHE A 240 11.58 5.84 11.58
N ARG A 241 11.69 6.97 10.89
CA ARG A 241 11.03 7.18 9.60
C ARG A 241 11.41 6.11 8.58
N SER A 242 12.70 5.78 8.51
CA SER A 242 13.24 4.72 7.64
C SER A 242 12.66 3.34 7.95
N LEU A 243 12.61 2.96 9.23
CA LEU A 243 12.02 1.67 9.65
C LEU A 243 10.53 1.59 9.29
N LEU A 244 9.81 2.68 9.46
CA LEU A 244 8.37 2.72 9.17
C LEU A 244 8.08 2.72 7.69
N ASP A 245 8.86 3.45 6.90
CA ASP A 245 8.77 3.44 5.44
C ASP A 245 8.97 2.00 4.94
N ILE A 246 9.98 1.28 5.45
CA ILE A 246 10.22 -0.14 5.16
C ILE A 246 8.97 -0.98 5.51
N TYR A 247 8.47 -0.90 6.73
CA TYR A 247 7.32 -1.72 7.14
C TYR A 247 6.02 -1.39 6.41
N THR A 248 5.80 -0.12 6.07
CA THR A 248 4.60 0.36 5.38
C THR A 248 4.65 -0.03 3.90
N LEU A 249 5.82 0.04 3.27
CA LEU A 249 6.03 -0.42 1.90
C LEU A 249 5.92 -1.95 1.76
N ASP A 250 6.07 -2.75 2.84
CA ASP A 250 6.10 -4.23 2.76
C ASP A 250 4.72 -4.82 2.66
N GLN A 251 3.77 -4.12 3.25
CA GLN A 251 2.40 -4.58 3.36
C GLN A 251 1.61 -4.34 2.06
N LYS A 252 2.22 -3.79 1.01
CA LYS A 252 1.57 -3.39 -0.26
C LYS A 252 0.31 -2.51 -0.05
N GLN A 253 0.17 -1.87 1.11
CA GLN A 253 -0.96 -1.00 1.44
C GLN A 253 -0.78 0.41 0.85
N VAL A 254 0.45 0.80 0.53
CA VAL A 254 0.75 2.07 -0.15
C VAL A 254 0.44 1.94 -1.64
N SER A 255 -0.56 2.68 -2.11
CA SER A 255 -0.87 2.83 -3.53
C SER A 255 -0.30 4.16 -4.04
N PRO A 256 0.67 4.18 -4.98
CA PRO A 256 1.28 5.40 -5.50
C PRO A 256 0.26 6.36 -6.12
N ARG A 257 0.34 7.64 -5.75
CA ARG A 257 -0.47 8.71 -6.36
C ARG A 257 0.31 9.36 -7.49
N ARG A 258 0.24 8.76 -8.67
CA ARG A 258 1.01 9.20 -9.84
C ARG A 258 0.40 10.46 -10.47
N THR A 259 1.18 11.52 -10.56
CA THR A 259 0.83 12.80 -11.20
C THR A 259 1.96 13.26 -12.13
N ALA A 260 1.73 14.32 -12.90
CA ALA A 260 2.81 14.97 -13.64
C ALA A 260 3.71 15.73 -12.67
N VAL A 261 5.00 15.38 -12.64
CA VAL A 261 6.00 15.96 -11.75
C VAL A 261 7.03 16.71 -12.59
N ASP A 262 7.16 18.01 -12.34
CA ASP A 262 8.19 18.85 -12.94
C ASP A 262 9.55 18.59 -12.27
N LEU A 263 10.49 18.04 -13.05
CA LEU A 263 11.80 17.66 -12.51
C LEU A 263 12.62 18.89 -12.10
N ASP A 264 12.51 20.02 -12.82
CA ASP A 264 13.32 21.20 -12.47
C ASP A 264 12.86 21.79 -11.13
N THR A 265 11.55 21.88 -10.90
CA THR A 265 11.01 22.33 -9.59
C THR A 265 11.40 21.38 -8.47
N LEU A 266 11.25 20.06 -8.70
CA LEU A 266 11.58 19.04 -7.71
C LEU A 266 13.06 19.09 -7.28
N PHE A 267 13.98 19.22 -8.23
CA PHE A 267 15.42 19.29 -7.95
C PHE A 267 15.83 20.64 -7.36
N ASP A 268 15.23 21.75 -7.78
CA ASP A 268 15.47 23.06 -7.18
C ASP A 268 15.08 23.05 -5.68
N ASP A 269 13.92 22.49 -5.33
CA ASP A 269 13.48 22.34 -3.95
C ASP A 269 14.38 21.40 -3.15
N LEU A 270 14.76 20.26 -3.73
CA LEU A 270 15.68 19.31 -3.10
C LEU A 270 17.04 19.98 -2.77
N ILE A 271 17.60 20.75 -3.71
CA ILE A 271 18.88 21.44 -3.50
C ILE A 271 18.74 22.52 -2.45
N ARG A 272 17.67 23.31 -2.50
CA ARG A 272 17.38 24.37 -1.52
C ARG A 272 17.31 23.83 -0.10
N GLN A 273 16.60 22.71 0.10
CA GLN A 273 16.43 22.07 1.40
C GLN A 273 17.74 21.47 1.95
N ASN A 274 18.69 21.11 1.08
CA ASN A 274 19.96 20.51 1.47
C ASN A 274 21.15 21.48 1.37
N ALA A 275 20.90 22.78 1.14
CA ALA A 275 21.95 23.77 0.90
C ALA A 275 22.86 23.98 2.12
N GLU A 276 22.35 23.83 3.34
CA GLU A 276 23.18 23.87 4.55
C GLU A 276 24.00 22.60 4.68
N ALA A 277 23.38 21.41 4.61
CA ALA A 277 24.10 20.14 4.67
C ALA A 277 25.23 20.04 3.62
N ALA A 278 24.98 20.51 2.39
CA ALA A 278 25.99 20.58 1.34
C ALA A 278 27.13 21.54 1.67
N ARG A 279 26.83 22.73 2.24
CA ARG A 279 27.84 23.70 2.69
C ARG A 279 28.71 23.12 3.80
N TRP A 280 28.12 22.45 4.78
CA TRP A 280 28.84 21.82 5.88
C TRP A 280 29.74 20.68 5.40
N ALA A 281 29.28 19.90 4.40
CA ALA A 281 30.07 18.87 3.77
C ALA A 281 31.12 19.40 2.76
N GLY A 282 31.13 20.71 2.46
CA GLY A 282 31.99 21.31 1.43
C GLY A 282 31.68 20.83 0.00
N VAL A 283 30.44 20.39 -0.26
CA VAL A 283 30.03 19.79 -1.53
C VAL A 283 29.26 20.81 -2.38
N GLU A 284 29.72 21.03 -3.61
CA GLU A 284 28.95 21.80 -4.60
C GLU A 284 27.96 20.87 -5.32
N VAL A 285 26.66 21.06 -5.08
CA VAL A 285 25.61 20.28 -5.75
C VAL A 285 25.22 20.97 -7.06
N ARG A 286 25.49 20.30 -8.19
CA ARG A 286 25.19 20.81 -9.53
C ARG A 286 24.00 20.06 -10.13
N TRP A 287 22.96 20.80 -10.51
CA TRP A 287 21.85 20.29 -11.30
C TRP A 287 21.97 20.71 -12.77
N ARG A 288 21.59 19.80 -13.68
CA ARG A 288 21.46 20.09 -15.11
C ARG A 288 19.96 20.22 -15.44
N PRO A 289 19.41 21.45 -15.56
CA PRO A 289 18.01 21.65 -15.90
C PRO A 289 17.63 20.94 -17.19
N CYS A 290 16.43 20.36 -17.21
CA CYS A 290 16.00 19.50 -18.31
C CYS A 290 14.64 19.90 -18.89
N ARG A 291 13.82 20.70 -18.19
CA ARG A 291 12.45 21.08 -18.58
C ARG A 291 11.54 19.89 -18.92
N LEU A 292 11.76 18.76 -18.25
CA LEU A 292 11.00 17.53 -18.47
C LEU A 292 10.04 17.29 -17.31
N GLN A 293 8.87 16.76 -17.64
CA GLN A 293 7.90 16.26 -16.67
C GLN A 293 7.83 14.73 -16.73
N VAL A 294 7.73 14.09 -15.57
CA VAL A 294 7.55 12.63 -15.43
C VAL A 294 6.20 12.30 -14.83
N TYR A 295 5.64 11.14 -15.17
CA TYR A 295 4.43 10.66 -14.52
C TYR A 295 4.80 9.70 -13.37
N SER A 296 4.79 10.21 -12.14
CA SER A 296 5.24 9.51 -10.94
C SER A 296 4.57 10.06 -9.68
N ASP A 297 4.74 9.40 -8.54
CA ASP A 297 4.38 9.96 -7.24
C ASP A 297 5.50 10.92 -6.77
N PRO A 298 5.21 12.22 -6.56
CA PRO A 298 6.22 13.22 -6.20
C PRO A 298 6.82 12.97 -4.81
N ALA A 299 6.02 12.51 -3.84
CA ALA A 299 6.49 12.29 -2.48
C ALA A 299 7.46 11.11 -2.41
N LEU A 300 7.11 9.99 -3.05
CA LEU A 300 7.97 8.81 -3.13
C LEU A 300 9.26 9.09 -3.91
N LEU A 301 9.17 9.86 -4.99
CA LEU A 301 10.34 10.24 -5.78
C LEU A 301 11.27 11.18 -4.99
N LEU A 302 10.71 12.16 -4.27
CA LEU A 302 11.46 13.07 -3.40
C LEU A 302 12.17 12.29 -2.28
N THR A 303 11.47 11.38 -1.61
CA THR A 303 12.06 10.52 -0.56
C THR A 303 13.22 9.69 -1.11
N SER A 304 13.10 9.14 -2.33
CA SER A 304 14.19 8.41 -2.96
C SER A 304 15.40 9.31 -3.24
N LEU A 305 15.17 10.48 -3.82
CA LEU A 305 16.23 11.43 -4.16
C LEU A 305 16.92 12.01 -2.91
N GLN A 306 16.17 12.27 -1.84
CA GLN A 306 16.71 12.72 -0.55
C GLN A 306 17.66 11.69 0.06
N ASN A 307 17.29 10.40 0.03
CA ASN A 307 18.16 9.32 0.51
C ASN A 307 19.44 9.20 -0.34
N LEU A 308 19.35 9.35 -1.66
CA LEU A 308 20.52 9.32 -2.54
C LEU A 308 21.43 10.55 -2.35
N LEU A 309 20.86 11.74 -2.23
CA LEU A 309 21.58 12.99 -2.00
C LEU A 309 22.29 12.98 -0.63
N SER A 310 21.59 12.56 0.43
CA SER A 310 22.16 12.43 1.77
C SER A 310 23.36 11.47 1.78
N ASN A 311 23.25 10.32 1.11
CA ASN A 311 24.38 9.40 0.96
C ASN A 311 25.56 10.06 0.21
N ALA A 312 25.31 10.76 -0.89
CA ALA A 312 26.36 11.40 -1.66
C ALA A 312 27.10 12.50 -0.85
N LEU A 313 26.37 13.35 -0.13
CA LEU A 313 26.96 14.39 0.73
C LEU A 313 27.82 13.79 1.85
N LYS A 314 27.38 12.66 2.39
CA LYS A 314 28.05 11.96 3.49
C LYS A 314 29.32 11.23 3.08
N TYR A 315 29.31 10.53 1.94
CA TYR A 315 30.43 9.67 1.50
C TYR A 315 31.38 10.36 0.51
N ALA A 316 31.03 11.52 -0.02
CA ALA A 316 31.90 12.31 -0.92
C ALA A 316 32.08 13.77 -0.49
N PRO A 317 32.45 14.04 0.79
CA PRO A 317 32.65 15.42 1.25
C PRO A 317 33.75 16.13 0.46
N GLY A 318 33.61 17.45 0.28
CA GLY A 318 34.60 18.29 -0.39
C GLY A 318 34.68 18.14 -1.92
N ARG A 319 33.85 17.28 -2.54
CA ARG A 319 33.86 17.04 -3.99
C ARG A 319 32.51 17.41 -4.62
N PRO A 320 32.49 17.85 -5.89
CA PRO A 320 31.24 18.23 -6.55
C PRO A 320 30.34 17.01 -6.79
N LEU A 321 29.04 17.21 -6.60
CA LEU A 321 27.99 16.23 -6.82
C LEU A 321 27.15 16.64 -8.03
N LEU A 322 26.91 15.72 -8.97
CA LEU A 322 26.11 15.98 -10.16
C LEU A 322 24.76 15.27 -10.09
N LEU A 323 23.69 16.05 -10.23
CA LEU A 323 22.33 15.60 -10.44
C LEU A 323 21.98 15.80 -11.92
N ALA A 324 21.53 14.74 -12.60
CA ALA A 324 21.23 14.79 -14.03
C ALA A 324 20.10 13.84 -14.44
N VAL A 325 19.52 14.12 -15.61
CA VAL A 325 18.55 13.25 -16.27
C VAL A 325 19.16 12.70 -17.55
N ARG A 326 18.93 11.41 -17.81
CA ARG A 326 19.27 10.78 -19.09
C ARG A 326 18.04 10.17 -19.73
N ARG A 327 17.87 10.39 -21.03
CA ARG A 327 16.83 9.72 -21.81
C ARG A 327 17.35 8.37 -22.30
N ARG A 328 16.58 7.30 -22.10
CA ARG A 328 16.92 5.94 -22.52
C ARG A 328 15.65 5.22 -22.96
N GLN A 329 15.63 4.75 -24.22
CA GLN A 329 14.53 3.94 -24.77
C GLN A 329 13.13 4.59 -24.56
N GLY A 330 13.02 5.89 -24.80
CA GLY A 330 11.74 6.61 -24.63
C GLY A 330 11.34 6.91 -23.17
N ARG A 331 12.10 6.45 -22.19
CA ARG A 331 11.92 6.72 -20.75
C ARG A 331 13.06 7.59 -20.21
N LEU A 332 12.90 8.09 -18.99
CA LEU A 332 13.91 8.87 -18.28
C LEU A 332 14.58 8.05 -17.19
N ALA A 333 15.84 8.40 -16.93
CA ALA A 333 16.64 7.93 -15.83
C ALA A 333 17.17 9.14 -15.05
N LEU A 334 16.85 9.22 -13.76
CA LEU A 334 17.45 10.20 -12.86
C LEU A 334 18.77 9.62 -12.36
N VAL A 335 19.82 10.43 -12.33
CA VAL A 335 21.17 10.02 -11.98
C VAL A 335 21.74 10.96 -10.92
N VAL A 336 22.22 10.37 -9.83
CA VAL A 336 23.03 11.02 -8.80
C VAL A 336 24.46 10.50 -8.95
N TYR A 337 25.40 11.39 -9.23
CA TYR A 337 26.81 11.06 -9.46
C TYR A 337 27.70 11.81 -8.48
N ASP A 338 28.30 11.07 -7.56
CA ASP A 338 29.32 11.57 -6.64
C ASP A 338 30.73 11.18 -7.11
N GLN A 339 31.72 11.93 -6.64
CA GLN A 339 33.14 11.64 -6.86
C GLN A 339 33.79 11.06 -5.59
N GLY A 340 33.06 10.30 -4.77
CA GLY A 340 33.58 9.74 -3.53
C GLY A 340 34.68 8.68 -3.70
N PRO A 341 35.03 7.95 -2.63
CA PRO A 341 36.04 6.88 -2.67
C PRO A 341 35.62 5.71 -3.57
N GLY A 342 34.35 5.65 -3.97
CA GLY A 342 33.80 4.53 -4.73
C GLY A 342 33.65 3.27 -3.88
N ILE A 343 33.08 2.23 -4.46
CA ILE A 343 32.67 1.00 -3.77
C ILE A 343 33.26 -0.20 -4.52
N ALA A 344 33.90 -1.12 -3.78
CA ALA A 344 34.43 -2.35 -4.34
C ALA A 344 33.31 -3.25 -4.90
N ALA A 345 33.62 -4.00 -5.96
CA ALA A 345 32.63 -4.79 -6.69
C ALA A 345 31.93 -5.85 -5.81
N GLU A 346 32.62 -6.37 -4.80
CA GLU A 346 32.10 -7.34 -3.84
C GLU A 346 30.97 -6.80 -2.95
N HIS A 347 30.93 -5.49 -2.70
CA HIS A 347 29.89 -4.88 -1.86
C HIS A 347 28.64 -4.51 -2.66
N LEU A 348 28.75 -4.27 -3.97
CA LEU A 348 27.66 -3.81 -4.83
C LEU A 348 26.36 -4.62 -4.72
N PRO A 349 26.38 -5.98 -4.66
CA PRO A 349 25.16 -6.78 -4.51
C PRO A 349 24.43 -6.56 -3.19
N HIS A 350 25.17 -6.24 -2.13
CA HIS A 350 24.68 -6.16 -0.76
C HIS A 350 24.27 -4.74 -0.33
N LEU A 351 24.57 -3.71 -1.13
CA LEU A 351 24.29 -2.32 -0.77
C LEU A 351 22.81 -2.00 -0.51
N CYS A 352 21.90 -2.81 -1.06
CA CYS A 352 20.46 -2.67 -0.85
C CYS A 352 19.92 -3.54 0.29
N GLU A 353 20.77 -4.32 0.98
CA GLU A 353 20.40 -5.08 2.16
C GLU A 353 20.26 -4.16 3.38
N GLU A 354 19.32 -4.49 4.25
CA GLU A 354 19.07 -3.71 5.46
C GLU A 354 20.26 -3.82 6.42
N PHE A 355 20.66 -2.69 7.00
CA PHE A 355 21.77 -2.58 7.95
C PHE A 355 23.16 -2.93 7.38
N TYR A 356 23.26 -3.18 6.07
CA TYR A 356 24.54 -3.47 5.43
C TYR A 356 25.37 -2.19 5.27
N ARG A 357 26.64 -2.26 5.66
CA ARG A 357 27.62 -1.19 5.53
C ARG A 357 28.99 -1.76 5.19
N VAL A 358 29.69 -1.11 4.26
CA VAL A 358 31.12 -1.33 4.05
C VAL A 358 31.85 -0.77 5.27
N ARG A 359 32.56 -1.61 6.03
CA ARG A 359 33.32 -1.20 7.22
C ARG A 359 34.81 -1.21 6.89
N GLU A 360 35.40 -0.04 6.63
CA GLU A 360 36.85 0.09 6.54
C GLU A 360 37.45 0.60 7.88
N ALA A 361 38.71 0.26 8.17
CA ALA A 361 39.38 0.55 9.44
C ALA A 361 39.53 2.06 9.76
N ARG A 362 39.24 2.95 8.81
CA ARG A 362 39.27 4.42 8.96
C ARG A 362 37.89 5.08 9.15
N ASP A 363 36.80 4.31 9.08
CA ASP A 363 35.42 4.83 9.05
C ASP A 363 34.74 4.97 10.42
N ARG A 364 35.50 5.05 11.52
CA ARG A 364 34.93 5.11 12.88
C ARG A 364 34.00 6.31 13.13
N ASP A 365 34.04 7.35 12.28
CA ASP A 365 33.30 8.60 12.47
C ASP A 365 32.13 8.82 11.50
N ILE A 366 31.81 7.87 10.60
CA ILE A 366 30.73 8.05 9.63
C ILE A 366 29.39 7.50 10.18
N GLU A 367 28.55 8.37 10.74
CA GLU A 367 27.25 8.05 11.35
C GLU A 367 26.16 7.67 10.32
N GLY A 368 25.51 6.50 10.47
CA GLY A 368 24.29 6.13 9.73
C GLY A 368 23.98 4.64 9.73
N VAL A 369 22.71 4.27 9.52
CA VAL A 369 22.21 2.92 9.85
C VAL A 369 22.17 1.94 8.68
N GLY A 370 22.33 2.41 7.44
CA GLY A 370 22.34 1.52 6.27
C GLY A 370 20.95 1.15 5.75
N LEU A 371 19.94 1.99 5.99
CA LEU A 371 18.57 1.77 5.49
C LEU A 371 18.22 2.61 4.25
N GLY A 372 18.96 3.69 3.97
CA GLY A 372 18.58 4.64 2.92
C GLY A 372 18.47 4.01 1.53
N LEU A 373 19.40 3.10 1.18
CA LEU A 373 19.40 2.48 -0.15
C LEU A 373 18.40 1.31 -0.28
N SER A 374 18.07 0.62 0.82
CA SER A 374 17.01 -0.39 0.83
C SER A 374 15.64 0.27 0.65
N ILE A 375 15.42 1.46 1.22
CA ILE A 375 14.21 2.29 0.98
C ILE A 375 14.11 2.69 -0.48
N VAL A 376 15.19 3.21 -1.07
CA VAL A 376 15.21 3.60 -2.49
C VAL A 376 14.90 2.40 -3.39
N GLN A 377 15.46 1.23 -3.09
CA GLN A 377 15.18 0.00 -3.83
C GLN A 377 13.70 -0.41 -3.76
N ARG A 378 13.06 -0.16 -2.61
CA ARG A 378 11.65 -0.48 -2.37
C ARG A 378 10.71 0.48 -3.08
N ILE A 379 10.98 1.77 -2.97
CA ILE A 379 10.25 2.80 -3.70
C ILE A 379 10.40 2.59 -5.20
N ALA A 380 11.59 2.25 -5.69
CA ALA A 380 11.81 1.91 -7.09
C ALA A 380 10.90 0.77 -7.53
N ARG A 381 10.82 -0.33 -6.76
CA ARG A 381 9.90 -1.44 -7.05
C ARG A 381 8.43 -0.99 -7.03
N LEU A 382 8.03 -0.16 -6.07
CA LEU A 382 6.65 0.34 -5.96
C LEU A 382 6.25 1.26 -7.13
N LEU A 383 7.20 2.04 -7.66
CA LEU A 383 7.02 2.93 -8.80
C LEU A 383 7.26 2.26 -10.15
N ASP A 384 7.48 0.94 -10.19
CA ASP A 384 7.85 0.19 -11.41
C ASP A 384 9.14 0.73 -12.09
N LEU A 385 10.12 1.15 -11.27
CA LEU A 385 11.43 1.68 -11.67
C LEU A 385 12.56 0.69 -11.37
N GLU A 386 13.64 0.79 -12.13
CA GLU A 386 14.87 0.01 -11.92
C GLU A 386 15.93 0.88 -11.22
N LEU A 387 16.34 0.48 -10.01
CA LEU A 387 17.51 1.04 -9.34
C LEU A 387 18.78 0.39 -9.90
N ARG A 388 19.73 1.19 -10.39
CA ARG A 388 21.07 0.71 -10.76
C ARG A 388 22.16 1.53 -10.11
N ILE A 389 23.15 0.84 -9.56
CA ILE A 389 24.35 1.41 -8.95
C ILE A 389 25.55 1.02 -9.79
N ARG A 390 26.40 1.99 -10.11
CA ARG A 390 27.70 1.78 -10.75
C ARG A 390 28.73 2.52 -9.94
N SER A 391 29.69 1.80 -9.38
CA SER A 391 30.78 2.40 -8.62
C SER A 391 32.09 1.73 -9.00
N ARG A 392 33.18 2.48 -8.85
CA ARG A 392 34.54 1.97 -8.99
C ARG A 392 35.40 2.61 -7.89
N PRO A 393 36.21 1.83 -7.15
CA PRO A 393 37.14 2.39 -6.16
C PRO A 393 37.99 3.50 -6.78
N GLY A 394 38.11 4.62 -6.08
CA GLY A 394 38.83 5.83 -6.50
C GLY A 394 38.11 6.73 -7.51
N HIS A 395 36.99 6.30 -8.11
CA HIS A 395 36.32 7.01 -9.20
C HIS A 395 34.91 7.53 -8.86
N GLY A 396 34.40 7.28 -7.66
CA GLY A 396 33.08 7.69 -7.22
C GLY A 396 31.95 6.72 -7.56
N THR A 397 30.72 7.13 -7.26
CA THR A 397 29.51 6.30 -7.42
C THR A 397 28.43 7.01 -8.24
N ALA A 398 27.80 6.25 -9.12
CA ALA A 398 26.65 6.67 -9.91
C ALA A 398 25.44 5.81 -9.54
N VAL A 399 24.42 6.42 -8.93
CA VAL A 399 23.13 5.77 -8.64
C VAL A 399 22.07 6.30 -9.60
N SER A 400 21.31 5.40 -10.21
CA SER A 400 20.29 5.77 -11.21
C SER A 400 18.95 5.09 -10.97
N LEU A 401 17.87 5.87 -11.04
CA LEU A 401 16.48 5.40 -11.05
C LEU A 401 15.98 5.43 -12.50
N GLN A 402 15.82 4.26 -13.12
CA GLN A 402 15.52 4.12 -14.54
C GLN A 402 14.05 3.71 -14.76
N GLY A 403 13.49 4.14 -15.89
CA GLY A 403 12.17 3.68 -16.33
C GLY A 403 11.03 4.67 -16.10
N LEU A 404 11.35 5.92 -15.75
CA LEU A 404 10.36 6.97 -15.55
C LEU A 404 9.65 7.33 -16.87
N PRO A 405 8.32 7.26 -16.93
CA PRO A 405 7.55 7.68 -18.10
C PRO A 405 7.54 9.22 -18.20
N LEU A 406 7.71 9.77 -19.41
CA LEU A 406 7.44 11.19 -19.64
C LEU A 406 5.94 11.47 -19.49
N ALA A 407 5.60 12.58 -18.84
CA ALA A 407 4.25 13.14 -18.91
C ALA A 407 4.10 13.98 -20.20
N ALA A 408 2.94 13.91 -20.84
CA ALA A 408 2.58 14.81 -21.93
C ALA A 408 2.10 16.15 -21.34
N VAL A 409 2.66 17.27 -21.79
CA VAL A 409 2.49 18.60 -21.18
C VAL A 409 1.38 19.41 -21.89
N PRO A 410 0.46 20.03 -21.15
CA PRO A 410 0.02 21.41 -21.40
C PRO A 410 0.65 22.35 -20.36
N PRO A 411 1.03 23.59 -20.73
CA PRO A 411 1.72 24.51 -19.83
C PRO A 411 0.73 25.22 -18.92
N GLU A 412 1.01 25.29 -17.62
CA GLU A 412 0.47 26.31 -16.72
C GLU A 412 1.60 27.16 -16.11
N PRO A 413 1.32 28.44 -15.77
CA PRO A 413 2.35 29.42 -15.45
C PRO A 413 2.82 29.29 -14.00
N ARG A 414 4.14 29.25 -13.80
CA ARG A 414 4.77 29.32 -12.47
C ARG A 414 4.67 30.74 -11.90
N VAL A 415 4.03 30.89 -10.74
CA VAL A 415 4.09 32.11 -9.93
C VAL A 415 5.40 32.11 -9.12
N ARG A 416 6.21 33.15 -9.25
CA ARG A 416 7.45 33.36 -8.47
C ARG A 416 7.10 34.00 -7.12
N ALA A 417 7.54 33.39 -6.02
CA ALA A 417 7.52 34.01 -4.70
C ALA A 417 8.73 34.96 -4.51
N ALA A 418 8.45 36.18 -4.08
CA ALA A 418 9.44 37.21 -3.75
C ALA A 418 9.92 37.10 -2.30
N SER A 419 11.18 37.46 -2.05
CA SER A 419 11.82 37.49 -0.72
C SER A 419 11.74 38.90 -0.11
N GLY A 420 11.36 39.03 1.17
CA GLY A 420 11.28 40.31 1.91
C GLY A 420 11.49 40.13 3.44
N PRO A 421 11.75 41.23 4.21
CA PRO A 421 12.73 41.28 5.30
C PRO A 421 12.24 40.97 6.74
N GLN A 422 13.21 40.83 7.64
CA GLN A 422 13.22 40.02 8.88
C GLN A 422 12.48 40.54 10.13
N HIS A 423 11.61 41.56 10.06
CA HIS A 423 10.85 42.04 11.24
C HIS A 423 9.33 42.15 11.02
N LEU A 424 8.81 41.39 10.06
CA LEU A 424 7.40 41.44 9.67
C LEU A 424 6.46 40.65 10.59
N LEU A 425 6.89 39.95 11.65
CA LEU A 425 6.01 39.12 12.50
C LEU A 425 5.78 39.68 13.93
N ALA A 426 6.38 40.82 14.27
CA ALA A 426 6.22 41.47 15.57
C ALA A 426 4.77 41.92 15.84
N GLY A 427 4.19 41.53 17.00
CA GLY A 427 2.87 41.93 17.46
C GLY A 427 1.68 41.18 16.85
N TRP A 428 1.90 40.08 16.13
CA TRP A 428 0.81 39.28 15.55
C TRP A 428 0.26 38.28 16.56
N ARG A 429 -1.06 38.25 16.77
CA ARG A 429 -1.68 37.37 17.78
C ARG A 429 -1.99 36.00 17.19
N VAL A 430 -1.27 34.98 17.66
CA VAL A 430 -1.41 33.60 17.20
C VAL A 430 -2.09 32.76 18.28
N LEU A 431 -3.20 32.11 17.94
CA LEU A 431 -3.80 31.07 18.76
C LEU A 431 -3.20 29.72 18.35
N LEU A 432 -2.41 29.12 19.24
CA LEU A 432 -1.81 27.81 19.03
C LEU A 432 -2.59 26.75 19.81
N ILE A 433 -3.04 25.71 19.10
CA ILE A 433 -3.80 24.60 19.65
C ILE A 433 -3.06 23.29 19.35
N GLU A 434 -2.58 22.63 20.39
CA GLU A 434 -1.81 21.39 20.31
C GLU A 434 -2.08 20.58 21.58
N ASP A 435 -2.41 19.30 21.42
CA ASP A 435 -2.76 18.38 22.51
C ASP A 435 -1.54 17.98 23.36
N ASP A 436 -0.36 17.87 22.74
CA ASP A 436 0.91 17.60 23.42
C ASP A 436 1.48 18.86 24.07
N ALA A 437 1.51 18.88 25.40
CA ALA A 437 1.99 20.01 26.20
C ALA A 437 3.45 20.42 25.89
N ASN A 438 4.32 19.47 25.52
CA ASN A 438 5.71 19.77 25.21
C ASN A 438 5.85 20.39 23.81
N VAL A 439 5.12 19.85 22.82
CA VAL A 439 5.06 20.43 21.46
C VAL A 439 4.41 21.82 21.50
N LEU A 440 3.35 22.00 22.30
CA LEU A 440 2.68 23.28 22.53
C LEU A 440 3.65 24.31 23.10
N LEU A 441 4.36 23.97 24.18
CA LEU A 441 5.32 24.87 24.83
C LEU A 441 6.45 25.28 23.87
N ALA A 442 6.99 24.31 23.13
CA ALA A 442 8.16 24.54 22.32
C ALA A 442 7.82 25.32 21.02
N THR A 443 6.66 25.04 20.40
CA THR A 443 6.13 25.82 19.28
C THR A 443 5.76 27.24 19.72
N ALA A 444 5.17 27.42 20.91
CA ALA A 444 4.87 28.74 21.44
C ALA A 444 6.14 29.57 21.72
N THR A 445 7.20 28.92 22.21
CA THR A 445 8.50 29.57 22.46
C THR A 445 9.13 30.04 21.15
N LEU A 446 9.12 29.19 20.12
CA LEU A 446 9.60 29.54 18.78
C LEU A 446 8.84 30.73 18.18
N LEU A 447 7.50 30.71 18.22
CA LEU A 447 6.67 31.81 17.70
C LEU A 447 6.91 33.13 18.47
N ARG A 448 7.09 33.07 19.80
CA ARG A 448 7.43 34.23 20.62
C ARG A 448 8.81 34.79 20.29
N SER A 449 9.80 33.93 19.98
CA SER A 449 11.13 34.38 19.52
C SER A 449 11.07 35.19 18.22
N TRP A 450 10.06 34.95 17.37
CA TRP A 450 9.80 35.72 16.15
C TRP A 450 8.98 37.00 16.38
N GLY A 451 8.62 37.29 17.63
CA GLY A 451 7.88 38.49 18.04
C GLY A 451 6.35 38.36 18.00
N CYS A 452 5.80 37.15 17.84
CA CYS A 452 4.35 36.93 17.89
C CYS A 452 3.83 36.91 19.35
N GLU A 453 2.59 37.37 19.53
CA GLU A 453 1.84 37.22 20.79
C GLU A 453 1.08 35.90 20.75
N VAL A 454 1.55 34.90 21.50
CA VAL A 454 1.01 33.53 21.40
C VAL A 454 0.12 33.19 22.59
N THR A 455 -1.15 32.91 22.31
CA THR A 455 -2.09 32.27 23.24
C THR A 455 -2.14 30.78 22.95
N THR A 456 -1.95 29.95 23.98
CA THR A 456 -1.85 28.49 23.87
C THR A 456 -3.10 27.82 24.44
N ALA A 457 -3.58 26.76 23.77
CA ALA A 457 -4.64 25.90 24.29
C ALA A 457 -4.33 24.43 23.98
N THR A 458 -4.68 23.52 24.89
CA THR A 458 -4.54 22.07 24.67
C THR A 458 -5.78 21.43 24.04
N SER A 459 -6.86 22.21 23.93
CA SER A 459 -8.14 21.79 23.38
C SER A 459 -8.83 23.01 22.76
N ILE A 460 -9.96 22.79 22.07
CA ILE A 460 -10.77 23.87 21.53
C ILE A 460 -11.18 24.82 22.67
N PRO A 461 -10.86 26.13 22.61
CA PRO A 461 -11.19 27.07 23.66
C PRO A 461 -12.71 27.31 23.72
N THR A 462 -13.27 27.38 24.93
CA THR A 462 -14.72 27.54 25.18
C THR A 462 -15.22 28.99 25.08
N GLY A 463 -14.37 29.95 24.74
CA GLY A 463 -14.69 31.38 24.64
C GLY A 463 -14.00 32.10 23.48
N ALA A 464 -14.41 33.35 23.22
CA ALA A 464 -13.83 34.17 22.15
C ALA A 464 -12.40 34.60 22.50
N VAL A 465 -11.43 34.07 21.77
CA VAL A 465 -10.02 34.50 21.86
C VAL A 465 -9.70 35.38 20.67
N ALA A 466 -9.34 36.64 20.92
CA ALA A 466 -8.92 37.56 19.86
C ALA A 466 -7.57 37.08 19.27
N CYS A 467 -7.60 36.61 18.02
CA CYS A 467 -6.43 36.13 17.30
C CYS A 467 -6.47 36.58 15.84
N ASP A 468 -5.29 36.78 15.27
CA ASP A 468 -5.10 37.15 13.87
C ASP A 468 -4.81 35.91 13.00
N LEU A 469 -4.35 34.81 13.63
CA LEU A 469 -4.08 33.52 13.01
C LEU A 469 -4.33 32.38 14.00
N VAL A 470 -4.84 31.24 13.51
CA VAL A 470 -4.92 29.98 14.25
C VAL A 470 -3.89 28.99 13.71
N ILE A 471 -3.11 28.37 14.58
CA ILE A 471 -2.30 27.18 14.27
C ILE A 471 -2.85 26.05 15.09
N THR A 472 -3.33 24.99 14.45
CA THR A 472 -3.94 23.85 15.15
C THR A 472 -3.32 22.54 14.69
N ASP A 473 -3.15 21.60 15.62
CA ASP A 473 -3.00 20.21 15.25
C ASP A 473 -4.29 19.68 14.60
N PHE A 474 -4.16 18.72 13.70
CA PHE A 474 -5.28 18.01 13.12
C PHE A 474 -5.91 17.03 14.10
N ASP A 475 -5.10 16.37 14.92
CA ASP A 475 -5.53 15.35 15.88
C ASP A 475 -5.66 15.96 17.28
N LEU A 476 -6.78 16.63 17.54
CA LEU A 476 -7.05 17.25 18.85
C LEU A 476 -7.82 16.28 19.75
N ASP A 477 -7.11 15.46 20.53
CA ASP A 477 -7.71 14.46 21.41
C ASP A 477 -8.64 13.47 20.64
N ARG A 478 -9.33 12.56 21.35
CA ARG A 478 -10.18 11.52 20.70
C ARG A 478 -11.54 12.01 20.18
N SER A 479 -11.91 13.27 20.38
CA SER A 479 -13.29 13.76 20.21
C SER A 479 -13.47 14.92 19.23
N ALA A 480 -12.40 15.56 18.75
CA ALA A 480 -12.50 16.67 17.81
C ALA A 480 -11.31 16.71 16.85
N SER A 481 -11.55 17.12 15.60
CA SER A 481 -10.48 17.37 14.64
C SER A 481 -10.09 18.86 14.60
N GLY A 482 -8.89 19.16 14.12
CA GLY A 482 -8.47 20.53 13.81
C GLY A 482 -9.42 21.24 12.83
N ALA A 483 -10.11 20.48 11.96
CA ALA A 483 -11.15 21.01 11.09
C ALA A 483 -12.39 21.48 11.87
N ASP A 484 -12.83 20.70 12.86
CA ASP A 484 -13.94 21.08 13.75
C ASP A 484 -13.60 22.32 14.57
N CYS A 485 -12.34 22.43 15.00
CA CYS A 485 -11.83 23.60 15.71
C CYS A 485 -11.91 24.87 14.85
N ILE A 486 -11.41 24.83 13.62
CA ILE A 486 -11.44 25.98 12.69
C ILE A 486 -12.89 26.38 12.39
N ALA A 487 -13.77 25.40 12.14
CA ALA A 487 -15.18 25.66 11.88
C ALA A 487 -15.89 26.29 13.09
N TYR A 488 -15.59 25.84 14.31
CA TYR A 488 -16.11 26.40 15.54
C TYR A 488 -15.64 27.85 15.76
N LEU A 489 -14.34 28.12 15.60
CA LEU A 489 -13.77 29.46 15.78
C LEU A 489 -14.32 30.48 14.75
N ASN A 490 -14.50 30.06 13.49
CA ASN A 490 -15.09 30.91 12.46
C ASN A 490 -16.55 31.29 12.78
N ARG A 491 -17.34 30.36 13.33
CA ARG A 491 -18.71 30.66 13.78
C ARG A 491 -18.73 31.63 14.96
N LEU A 492 -17.81 31.45 15.90
CA LEU A 492 -17.78 32.21 17.14
C LEU A 492 -17.31 33.66 16.93
N GLN A 493 -16.42 33.90 15.96
CA GLN A 493 -15.94 35.25 15.62
C GLN A 493 -16.71 35.93 14.49
N GLY A 494 -17.63 35.23 13.81
CA GLY A 494 -18.42 35.80 12.71
C GLY A 494 -17.61 36.18 11.46
N ARG A 495 -16.35 35.74 11.37
CA ARG A 495 -15.44 35.97 10.23
C ARG A 495 -14.56 34.74 10.01
N ARG A 496 -14.05 34.56 8.78
CA ARG A 496 -12.99 33.58 8.50
C ARG A 496 -11.67 34.06 9.08
N ILE A 497 -11.08 33.29 9.98
CA ILE A 497 -9.75 33.53 10.53
C ILE A 497 -8.74 32.73 9.69
N PRO A 498 -7.61 33.33 9.28
CA PRO A 498 -6.50 32.59 8.72
C PRO A 498 -6.11 31.40 9.62
N ALA A 499 -5.94 30.22 9.04
CA ALA A 499 -5.63 29.01 9.79
C ALA A 499 -4.49 28.22 9.13
N VAL A 500 -3.69 27.56 9.96
CA VAL A 500 -2.66 26.60 9.57
C VAL A 500 -2.94 25.31 10.31
N VAL A 501 -3.00 24.21 9.58
CA VAL A 501 -3.16 22.88 10.18
C VAL A 501 -1.81 22.18 10.18
N VAL A 502 -1.40 21.70 11.33
CA VAL A 502 -0.23 20.83 11.48
C VAL A 502 -0.75 19.41 11.63
N THR A 503 -0.12 18.42 11.00
CA THR A 503 -0.62 17.03 11.06
C THR A 503 0.48 15.98 11.00
N GLY A 504 0.30 14.88 11.73
CA GLY A 504 1.11 13.67 11.57
C GLY A 504 0.68 12.76 10.41
N HIS A 505 -0.45 13.06 9.77
CA HIS A 505 -1.12 12.26 8.73
C HIS A 505 -0.74 12.71 7.30
N ASP A 506 -1.20 11.95 6.29
CA ASP A 506 -1.06 12.31 4.88
C ASP A 506 -1.75 13.64 4.58
N ILE A 507 -0.97 14.66 4.21
CA ILE A 507 -1.44 16.01 3.87
C ILE A 507 -2.70 16.01 2.96
N PRO A 508 -2.79 15.22 1.87
CA PRO A 508 -3.97 15.32 1.00
C PRO A 508 -5.23 14.70 1.61
N GLN A 509 -5.10 13.74 2.53
CA GLN A 509 -6.26 13.20 3.25
C GLN A 509 -6.81 14.25 4.22
N VAL A 510 -5.91 14.95 4.92
CA VAL A 510 -6.25 16.05 5.81
C VAL A 510 -6.84 17.23 5.04
N GLN A 511 -6.28 17.58 3.88
CA GLN A 511 -6.84 18.62 2.99
C GLN A 511 -8.25 18.28 2.53
N GLN A 512 -8.51 17.01 2.21
CA GLN A 512 -9.85 16.53 1.83
C GLN A 512 -10.83 16.60 3.01
N ALA A 513 -10.38 16.25 4.22
CA ALA A 513 -11.19 16.34 5.45
C ALA A 513 -11.50 17.79 5.85
N LEU A 514 -10.56 18.72 5.62
CA LEU A 514 -10.75 20.15 5.83
C LEU A 514 -11.78 20.75 4.88
N GLY A 515 -11.89 20.20 3.65
CA GLY A 515 -12.84 20.66 2.64
C GLY A 515 -12.57 22.07 2.10
N ASP A 516 -11.45 22.68 2.50
CA ASP A 516 -11.02 24.00 2.09
C ASP A 516 -9.56 23.95 1.58
N PRO A 517 -9.32 24.14 0.27
CA PRO A 517 -7.99 24.11 -0.31
C PRO A 517 -7.13 25.34 0.07
N GLU A 518 -7.72 26.40 0.63
CA GLU A 518 -7.00 27.62 1.01
C GLU A 518 -6.33 27.51 2.38
N ILE A 519 -6.65 26.48 3.17
CA ILE A 519 -6.02 26.23 4.48
C ILE A 519 -4.74 25.42 4.26
N PRO A 520 -3.54 26.00 4.47
CA PRO A 520 -2.30 25.26 4.35
C PRO A 520 -2.16 24.21 5.45
N VAL A 521 -1.68 23.03 5.04
CA VAL A 521 -1.42 21.89 5.91
C VAL A 521 0.07 21.58 5.92
N LEU A 522 0.69 21.57 7.11
CA LEU A 522 2.09 21.23 7.32
C LEU A 522 2.22 19.85 7.97
N ALA A 523 3.14 19.02 7.48
CA ALA A 523 3.41 17.72 8.08
C ALA A 523 4.33 17.85 9.31
N LYS A 524 4.03 17.12 10.39
CA LYS A 524 4.94 16.93 11.53
C LYS A 524 6.09 15.98 11.10
N PRO A 525 7.35 16.29 11.46
CA PRO A 525 7.78 17.45 12.25
C PRO A 525 7.86 18.73 11.42
N VAL A 526 7.39 19.83 12.01
CA VAL A 526 7.32 21.12 11.33
C VAL A 526 8.69 21.77 11.34
N ARG A 527 9.20 22.10 10.16
CA ARG A 527 10.47 22.83 10.04
C ARG A 527 10.25 24.31 10.40
N PRO A 528 11.03 24.90 11.32
CA PRO A 528 10.89 26.31 11.71
C PRO A 528 10.91 27.28 10.52
N ALA A 529 11.76 27.04 9.52
CA ALA A 529 11.85 27.87 8.32
C ALA A 529 10.58 27.82 7.45
N GLU A 530 9.93 26.66 7.36
CA GLU A 530 8.71 26.45 6.58
C GLU A 530 7.51 27.12 7.25
N LEU A 531 7.37 26.93 8.57
CA LEU A 531 6.37 27.63 9.36
C LEU A 531 6.56 29.15 9.27
N ARG A 532 7.79 29.65 9.42
CA ARG A 532 8.08 31.09 9.34
C ARG A 532 7.74 31.68 7.97
N ALA A 533 8.07 30.98 6.87
CA ALA A 533 7.74 31.43 5.52
C ALA A 533 6.23 31.54 5.31
N LEU A 534 5.47 30.56 5.82
CA LEU A 534 4.01 30.53 5.74
C LEU A 534 3.38 31.70 6.53
N LEU A 535 3.85 31.94 7.74
CA LEU A 535 3.38 33.05 8.58
C LEU A 535 3.65 34.41 7.94
N LEU A 536 4.82 34.59 7.34
CA LEU A 536 5.15 35.80 6.60
C LEU A 536 4.21 36.01 5.40
N ALA A 537 3.86 34.95 4.68
CA ALA A 537 2.92 35.04 3.56
C ALA A 537 1.52 35.49 4.01
N PHE A 538 1.01 34.96 5.11
CA PHE A 538 -0.27 35.40 5.68
C PHE A 538 -0.25 36.85 6.16
N ARG A 539 0.84 37.28 6.81
CA ARG A 539 0.95 38.66 7.29
C ARG A 539 0.97 39.67 6.13
N VAL A 540 1.67 39.35 5.04
CA VAL A 540 1.68 40.18 3.83
C VAL A 540 0.31 40.23 3.16
N ALA A 541 -0.49 39.16 3.24
CA ALA A 541 -1.86 39.14 2.72
C ALA A 541 -2.87 39.91 3.59
N ALA A 542 -2.55 40.13 4.87
CA ALA A 542 -3.42 40.82 5.84
C ALA A 542 -3.12 42.33 5.98
N SER A 543 -1.96 42.79 5.49
CA SER A 543 -1.54 44.20 5.38
C SER A 543 -1.95 44.80 4.04
#